data_AF-A0A914S1R7-F1
#
_entry.id   AF-A0A914S1R7-F1
#
_cell.length_a   1.000
_cell.length_b   1.000
_cell.length_c   1.000
_cell.angle_alpha   90.00
_cell.angle_beta   90.00
_cell.angle_gamma   90.00
#
_symmetry.space_group_name_H-M   'P 1'
#
loop_
_entity.id
_entity.type
_entity.pdbx_description
1 polymer ?
#
loop_
_entity_poly.entity_id
_entity_poly.type
_entity_poly.pdbx_seq_one_letter_code
_entity_poly.pdbx_strand_id
1 'polypeptide(L)'
;MRKQGVAVRGQLVCGSSPSNHTRVRIVDIDTGPDPDDTLDEKFTDENGRFELNGSTRELTDIDPVLYIWHDCLDGLTPCQRKITLTIPKKFIHNGDPKPEQWVDIGILNLQGAFESEGRECIH
;
A
#
# COMPACT_ATOMS: atom_id res chain seq x y z
N MET A 1 5.01 -19.36 14.88
CA MET A 1 4.61 -18.11 14.18
C MET A 1 5.26 -16.93 14.87
N ARG A 2 6.04 -16.13 14.13
CA ARG A 2 6.71 -14.92 14.61
C ARG A 2 5.95 -13.69 14.11
N LYS A 3 5.93 -12.61 14.91
CA LYS A 3 5.27 -11.37 14.49
C LYS A 3 6.13 -10.69 13.42
N GLN A 4 5.53 -10.36 12.29
CA GLN A 4 6.19 -9.71 11.15
C GLN A 4 5.28 -8.63 10.60
N GLY A 5 5.85 -7.54 10.13
CA GLY A 5 5.09 -6.42 9.58
C GLY A 5 5.96 -5.53 8.71
N VAL A 6 5.31 -4.58 8.05
CA VAL A 6 5.99 -3.50 7.32
C VAL A 6 5.30 -2.17 7.61
N ALA A 7 6.07 -1.10 7.52
CA ALA A 7 5.58 0.26 7.70
C ALA A 7 5.90 1.10 6.46
N VAL A 8 4.88 1.75 5.90
CA VAL A 8 4.98 2.53 4.67
C VAL A 8 4.32 3.88 4.85
N ARG A 9 4.94 4.91 4.29
CA ARG A 9 4.37 6.26 4.25
C ARG A 9 4.66 6.95 2.94
N GLY A 10 3.89 7.99 2.67
CA GLY A 10 4.10 8.85 1.51
C GLY A 10 2.99 9.87 1.34
N GLN A 11 3.01 10.53 0.19
CA GLN A 11 2.00 11.48 -0.24
C GLN A 11 1.55 11.18 -1.67
N LEU A 12 0.25 11.15 -1.90
CA LEU A 12 -0.34 10.92 -3.21
C LEU A 12 -0.90 12.23 -3.76
N VAL A 13 -0.62 12.52 -5.03
CA VAL A 13 -1.14 13.69 -5.75
C VAL A 13 -1.74 13.28 -7.08
N CYS A 14 -2.74 14.02 -7.54
CA CYS A 14 -3.29 13.93 -8.88
C CYS A 14 -3.01 15.25 -9.61
N GLY A 15 -1.90 15.30 -10.34
CA GLY A 15 -1.38 16.55 -10.88
C GLY A 15 -0.89 17.48 -9.77
N SER A 16 -1.42 18.70 -9.72
CA SER A 16 -1.06 19.70 -8.69
C SER A 16 -1.88 19.57 -7.41
N SER A 17 -2.91 18.73 -7.39
CA SER A 17 -3.84 18.60 -6.27
C SER A 17 -3.51 17.38 -5.41
N PRO A 18 -3.61 17.47 -4.08
CA PRO A 18 -3.56 16.31 -3.22
C PRO A 18 -4.62 15.27 -3.61
N SER A 19 -4.24 14.00 -3.64
CA SER A 19 -5.18 12.90 -3.79
C SER A 19 -5.72 12.53 -2.41
N ASN A 20 -6.74 13.25 -1.96
CA ASN A 20 -7.37 13.02 -0.68
C ASN A 20 -8.28 11.77 -0.73
N HIS A 21 -8.51 11.15 0.43
CA HIS A 21 -9.41 10.01 0.57
C HIS A 21 -9.13 8.85 -0.42
N THR A 22 -7.86 8.67 -0.78
CA THR A 22 -7.37 7.57 -1.62
C THR A 22 -7.09 6.37 -0.73
N ARG A 23 -7.62 5.20 -1.09
CA ARG A 23 -7.46 3.98 -0.28
C ARG A 23 -6.07 3.41 -0.47
N VAL A 24 -5.40 3.10 0.63
CA VAL A 24 -4.08 2.46 0.67
C VAL A 24 -4.11 1.27 1.63
N ARG A 25 -3.52 0.15 1.23
CA ARG A 25 -3.52 -1.09 2.02
C ARG A 25 -2.19 -1.82 1.90
N ILE A 26 -1.66 -2.27 3.03
CA ILE A 26 -0.56 -3.23 3.03
C ILE A 26 -1.18 -4.64 3.11
N VAL A 27 -0.74 -5.52 2.21
CA VAL A 27 -1.17 -6.91 2.15
C VAL A 27 0.06 -7.81 2.14
N ASP A 28 -0.02 -8.91 2.85
CA ASP A 28 0.88 -10.05 2.67
C ASP A 28 0.30 -10.95 1.57
N ILE A 29 0.98 -11.04 0.43
CA ILE A 29 0.52 -11.89 -0.68
C ILE A 29 1.20 -13.24 -0.56
N ASP A 30 0.53 -14.17 0.11
CA ASP A 30 1.09 -15.49 0.35
C ASP A 30 1.19 -16.30 -0.94
N THR A 31 2.32 -16.99 -1.12
CA THR A 31 2.47 -18.06 -2.13
C THR A 31 2.24 -19.45 -1.53
N GLY A 32 1.85 -19.52 -0.26
CA GLY A 32 1.66 -20.73 0.55
C GLY A 32 0.19 -21.15 0.75
N PRO A 33 -0.11 -21.97 1.78
CA PRO A 33 -1.47 -22.46 2.06
C PRO A 33 -2.38 -21.45 2.78
N ASP A 34 -1.82 -20.33 3.24
CA ASP A 34 -2.54 -19.30 4.00
C ASP A 34 -3.12 -18.23 3.03
N PRO A 35 -4.31 -17.67 3.33
CA PRO A 35 -4.96 -16.67 2.49
C PRO A 35 -4.31 -15.29 2.64
N ASP A 36 -4.25 -14.52 1.55
CA ASP A 36 -3.73 -13.13 1.54
C ASP A 36 -4.23 -12.30 2.73
N ASP A 37 -3.29 -11.86 3.58
CA ASP A 37 -3.57 -11.19 4.84
C ASP A 37 -3.50 -9.66 4.67
N THR A 38 -4.60 -8.96 4.99
CA THR A 38 -4.57 -7.50 5.12
C THR A 38 -3.87 -7.10 6.41
N LEU A 39 -2.73 -6.39 6.30
CA LEU A 39 -1.92 -6.00 7.45
C LEU A 39 -2.37 -4.66 8.07
N ASP A 40 -2.64 -3.65 7.24
CA ASP A 40 -3.18 -2.34 7.62
C ASP A 40 -3.86 -1.69 6.40
N GLU A 41 -4.90 -0.90 6.63
CA GLU A 41 -5.64 -0.16 5.60
C GLU A 41 -6.06 1.21 6.13
N LYS A 42 -5.82 2.26 5.33
CA LYS A 42 -6.28 3.62 5.61
C LYS A 42 -6.63 4.37 4.34
N PHE A 43 -7.19 5.56 4.52
CA PHE A 43 -7.34 6.55 3.47
C PHE A 43 -6.32 7.67 3.66
N THR A 44 -5.84 8.24 2.56
CA THR A 44 -5.01 9.46 2.61
C THR A 44 -5.76 10.63 3.25
N ASP A 45 -5.02 11.48 3.95
CA ASP A 45 -5.56 12.70 4.56
C ASP A 45 -5.90 13.80 3.53
N GLU A 46 -6.33 14.96 4.01
CA GLU A 46 -6.66 16.13 3.18
C GLU A 46 -5.48 16.64 2.32
N ASN A 47 -4.24 16.33 2.72
CA ASN A 47 -3.02 16.66 2.02
C ASN A 47 -2.49 15.49 1.18
N GLY A 48 -3.25 14.40 1.05
CA GLY A 48 -2.86 13.20 0.32
C GLY A 48 -1.82 12.35 1.04
N ARG A 49 -1.51 12.63 2.31
CA ARG A 49 -0.50 11.91 3.10
C ARG A 49 -1.10 10.66 3.73
N PHE A 50 -0.29 9.61 3.88
CA PHE A 50 -0.66 8.39 4.58
C PHE A 50 0.52 7.79 5.34
N GLU A 51 0.20 7.06 6.40
CA GLU A 51 1.12 6.20 7.15
C GLU A 51 0.41 4.90 7.53
N LEU A 52 0.94 3.77 7.06
CA LEU A 52 0.46 2.43 7.38
C LEU A 52 1.52 1.67 8.17
N ASN A 53 1.11 0.95 9.20
CA ASN A 53 1.97 0.07 9.98
C ASN A 53 1.15 -1.16 10.41
N GLY A 54 1.31 -2.24 9.66
CA GLY A 54 0.56 -3.47 9.81
C GLY A 54 1.46 -4.65 10.14
N SER A 55 0.92 -5.66 10.81
CA SER A 55 1.66 -6.87 11.15
C SER A 55 0.77 -8.10 11.27
N THR A 56 1.28 -9.24 10.83
CA THR A 56 0.68 -10.58 11.01
C THR A 56 1.63 -11.51 11.78
N ARG A 57 1.24 -12.76 12.02
CA ARG A 57 2.04 -13.78 12.68
C ARG A 57 2.31 -14.94 11.74
N GLU A 58 3.38 -14.86 10.97
CA GLU A 58 3.72 -15.90 9.99
C GLU A 58 4.80 -16.89 10.45
N LEU A 59 4.83 -18.07 9.83
CA LEU A 59 5.94 -19.03 9.97
C LEU A 59 7.15 -18.65 9.12
N THR A 60 6.92 -18.23 7.87
CA THR A 60 7.95 -17.81 6.90
C THR A 60 8.05 -16.29 6.81
N ASP A 61 9.00 -15.76 6.03
CA ASP A 61 9.04 -14.31 5.75
C ASP A 61 7.77 -13.93 4.96
N ILE A 62 7.11 -12.85 5.38
CA ILE A 62 6.00 -12.26 4.62
C ILE A 62 6.46 -11.78 3.24
N ASP A 63 5.52 -11.67 2.29
CA ASP A 63 5.66 -11.14 0.94
C ASP A 63 4.82 -9.85 0.79
N PRO A 64 5.26 -8.74 1.39
CA PRO A 64 4.43 -7.56 1.56
C PRO A 64 4.32 -6.71 0.29
N VAL A 65 3.12 -6.23 0.00
CA VAL A 65 2.82 -5.26 -1.05
C VAL A 65 2.00 -4.10 -0.51
N LEU A 66 2.18 -2.90 -1.09
CA LEU A 66 1.29 -1.76 -0.93
C LEU A 66 0.36 -1.70 -2.15
N TYR A 67 -0.94 -1.72 -1.88
CA TYR A 67 -1.98 -1.39 -2.84
C TYR A 67 -2.42 0.05 -2.68
N ILE A 68 -2.62 0.73 -3.81
CA ILE A 68 -3.16 2.08 -3.89
C ILE A 68 -4.31 2.04 -4.90
N TRP A 69 -5.51 2.42 -4.49
CA TRP A 69 -6.67 2.52 -5.38
C TRP A 69 -7.10 3.96 -5.55
N HIS A 70 -7.19 4.41 -6.81
CA HIS A 70 -7.44 5.81 -7.13
C HIS A 70 -8.24 6.00 -8.41
N ASP A 71 -8.88 7.17 -8.50
CA ASP A 71 -9.67 7.60 -9.65
C ASP A 71 -9.04 8.80 -10.39
N CYS A 72 -7.74 9.07 -10.14
CA CYS A 72 -7.01 10.13 -10.82
C CYS A 72 -7.03 9.95 -12.34
N LEU A 73 -7.61 10.95 -13.03
CA LEU A 73 -7.87 10.94 -14.48
C LEU A 73 -8.70 9.75 -14.97
N ASP A 74 -9.54 9.16 -14.11
CA ASP A 74 -10.24 7.91 -14.43
C ASP A 74 -11.69 8.09 -14.92
N GLY A 75 -12.20 9.32 -14.87
CA GLY A 75 -13.52 9.69 -15.39
C GLY A 75 -14.67 8.98 -14.66
N LEU A 76 -15.56 8.35 -15.43
CA LEU A 76 -16.71 7.57 -14.93
C LEU A 76 -16.50 6.06 -15.13
N THR A 77 -15.24 5.62 -15.20
CA THR A 77 -14.91 4.21 -15.41
C THR A 77 -15.28 3.42 -14.15
N PRO A 78 -15.99 2.29 -14.25
CA PRO A 78 -16.32 1.50 -13.08
C PRO A 78 -15.05 0.93 -12.43
N CYS A 79 -15.07 0.81 -11.11
CA CYS A 79 -13.96 0.29 -10.30
C CYS A 79 -12.73 1.21 -10.37
N GLN A 80 -11.77 1.04 -9.47
CA GLN A 80 -10.67 1.99 -9.32
C GLN A 80 -9.40 1.47 -9.99
N ARG A 81 -8.57 2.37 -10.52
CA ARG A 81 -7.19 2.03 -10.92
C ARG A 81 -6.44 1.53 -9.69
N LYS A 82 -5.69 0.44 -9.82
CA LYS A 82 -4.93 -0.20 -8.73
C LYS A 82 -3.45 -0.23 -9.06
N ILE A 83 -2.65 0.44 -8.25
CA ILE A 83 -1.20 0.32 -8.26
C ILE A 83 -0.79 -0.70 -7.19
N THR A 84 0.16 -1.57 -7.55
CA THR A 84 0.80 -2.52 -6.62
C THR A 84 2.29 -2.21 -6.54
N LEU A 85 2.77 -1.90 -5.34
CA LEU A 85 4.19 -1.70 -5.06
C LEU A 85 4.70 -2.80 -4.13
N THR A 86 5.66 -3.60 -4.58
CA THR A 86 6.31 -4.61 -3.74
C THR A 86 7.21 -3.94 -2.70
N ILE A 87 7.04 -4.32 -1.44
CA ILE A 87 7.86 -3.82 -0.33
C ILE A 87 9.05 -4.78 -0.14
N PRO A 88 10.30 -4.32 -0.23
CA PRO A 88 11.44 -5.21 -0.09
C PRO A 88 11.50 -5.86 1.30
N LYS A 89 11.71 -7.18 1.36
CA LYS A 89 11.74 -7.97 2.61
C LYS A 89 12.71 -7.44 3.68
N LYS A 90 13.76 -6.70 3.28
CA LYS A 90 14.68 -6.04 4.23
C LYS A 90 14.02 -5.02 5.16
N PHE A 91 12.82 -4.53 4.82
CA PHE A 91 12.04 -3.59 5.63
C PHE A 91 11.09 -4.29 6.61
N ILE A 92 11.02 -5.63 6.61
CA ILE A 92 10.20 -6.37 7.58
C ILE A 92 10.69 -6.06 9.00
N HIS A 93 9.75 -5.74 9.89
CA HIS A 93 9.97 -5.51 11.31
C HIS A 93 9.17 -6.49 12.17
N ASN A 94 9.52 -6.59 13.45
CA ASN A 94 8.93 -7.58 14.38
C ASN A 94 7.71 -7.04 15.15
N GLY A 95 6.97 -6.11 14.55
CA GLY A 95 5.78 -5.48 15.14
C GLY A 95 5.87 -3.97 15.33
N ASP A 96 7.01 -3.45 15.80
CA ASP A 96 7.27 -2.01 15.93
C ASP A 96 8.43 -1.60 15.02
N PRO A 97 8.21 -0.74 14.02
CA PRO A 97 9.24 -0.36 13.05
C PRO A 97 10.24 0.63 13.66
N LYS A 98 11.54 0.37 13.48
CA LYS A 98 12.57 1.40 13.69
C LYS A 98 12.50 2.47 12.59
N PRO A 99 13.04 3.70 12.82
CA PRO A 99 13.02 4.76 11.82
C PRO A 99 13.55 4.33 10.44
N GLU A 100 14.56 3.48 10.39
CA GLU A 100 15.19 3.01 9.15
C GLU A 100 14.39 1.92 8.43
N GLN A 101 13.39 1.35 9.10
CA GLN A 101 12.51 0.30 8.56
C GLN A 101 11.25 0.87 7.92
N TRP A 102 11.02 2.18 8.02
CA TRP A 102 9.96 2.86 7.28
C TRP A 102 10.32 2.97 5.81
N VAL A 103 9.42 2.49 4.95
CA VAL A 103 9.49 2.74 3.51
C VAL A 103 8.77 4.05 3.23
N ASP A 104 9.56 5.09 2.90
CA ASP A 104 9.04 6.37 2.47
C ASP A 104 9.03 6.41 0.93
N ILE A 105 7.84 6.35 0.33
CA ILE A 105 7.69 6.38 -1.13
C ILE A 105 7.74 7.83 -1.69
N GLY A 106 7.91 8.83 -0.82
CA GLY A 106 7.91 10.23 -1.20
C GLY A 106 6.55 10.70 -1.71
N ILE A 107 6.58 11.55 -2.75
CA ILE A 107 5.39 12.07 -3.42
C ILE A 107 5.16 11.28 -4.72
N LEU A 108 4.04 10.59 -4.82
CA LEU A 108 3.64 9.82 -6.00
C LEU A 108 2.53 10.56 -6.76
N ASN A 109 2.79 10.93 -8.02
CA ASN A 109 1.78 11.52 -8.89
C ASN A 109 1.02 10.44 -9.67
N LEU A 110 -0.26 10.29 -9.35
CA LEU A 110 -1.18 9.27 -9.86
C LEU A 110 -1.67 9.53 -11.29
N GLN A 111 -1.23 10.63 -11.93
CA GLN A 111 -1.42 10.81 -13.37
C GLN A 111 -0.52 9.88 -14.20
N GLY A 112 0.58 9.40 -13.63
CA GLY A 112 1.44 8.40 -14.26
C GLY A 112 0.70 7.08 -14.48
N ALA A 113 1.04 6.38 -15.55
CA ALA A 113 0.67 4.99 -15.76
C ALA A 113 1.82 4.10 -15.29
N PHE A 114 1.48 3.03 -14.56
CA PHE A 114 2.46 2.03 -14.11
C PHE A 114 2.28 0.74 -14.90
N GLU A 115 3.37 0.09 -15.33
CA GLU A 115 3.29 -1.10 -16.20
C GLU A 115 2.46 -2.24 -15.59
N SER A 116 2.49 -2.37 -14.26
CA SER A 116 1.74 -3.37 -13.49
C SER A 116 0.40 -2.86 -12.94
N GLU A 117 -0.09 -1.71 -13.42
CA GLU A 117 -1.35 -1.14 -12.97
C GLU A 117 -2.55 -1.97 -13.43
N GLY A 118 -3.39 -2.34 -12.47
CA GLY A 118 -4.63 -3.08 -12.71
C GLY A 118 -5.87 -2.24 -12.45
N ARG A 119 -7.01 -2.91 -12.38
CA ARG A 119 -8.29 -2.32 -11.98
C ARG A 119 -9.03 -3.27 -11.05
N GLU A 120 -9.59 -2.74 -9.97
CA GLU A 120 -10.26 -3.55 -8.95
C GLU A 120 -11.50 -2.83 -8.38
N CYS A 121 -12.57 -3.60 -8.18
CA CYS A 121 -13.82 -3.12 -7.61
C CYS A 121 -13.85 -3.47 -6.12
N ILE A 122 -13.51 -2.53 -5.26
CA ILE A 122 -13.53 -2.76 -3.82
C ILE A 122 -14.91 -2.37 -3.28
N HIS A 123 -15.67 -3.36 -2.81
CA HIS A 123 -16.92 -3.15 -2.08
C HIS A 123 -16.66 -2.87 -0.60
#